data_AF-A0A7L1NQA8-F1
#
_entry.id   AF-A0A7L1NQA8-F1
#
_cell.length_a   1.000
_cell.length_b   1.000
_cell.length_c   1.000
_cell.angle_alpha   90.00
_cell.angle_beta   90.00
_cell.angle_gamma   90.00
#
_symmetry.space_group_name_H-M   'P 1'
#
loop_
_entity.id
_entity.type
_entity.pdbx_description
1 polymer ?
#
loop_
_entity_poly.entity_id
_entity_poly.type
_entity_poly.pdbx_seq_one_letter_code
_entity_poly.pdbx_strand_id
1 'polypeptide(L)'
;QIYIYNEKIVNGHLQPNLVDLCAAVAEMDDKNISELWAMVKQMTDVTLVPASDALKVRTHMEVRMEFVRQALRYLEQSYKNYTFVTVFGNLHQAQLGGVPGTYQLVRSFLNIKLPAPVSGLQDGEVEGHPVWALIYYCMRCGDLTAAMHVVKRAQHQLGEFKTWFQEYMHSKDRRLSPATENKVRLHYRRALRSNTDPYKRAVYCIIGRCDTADNQSEIADKTEDYLWLKLNQVCFDDDGAGSPQDRLTLSQFQKQLLEDYGESHFAVNQQPFLYFQVLFLTAQFEAAIAFLFRTERLRCHAVHVALVLFELKLLLKSSGQSAQLLSHEAGDPPGVRRLNLVRLLMLYTRKFESTDPREALQYFYFLRNDKDSQGENMFLRCVSELVIESREFDMILGKLENDGSRKPGVIDKFTSDTKPIINKVASAAENKGLFEEAAKLYDLAKNPDKVLELMNKLLSPVVPQISAPQSNKERLKNMAHSVAERYKAQGISAKKSIDSTFYLLLDLMTFFDEYHAGHIDRAFDIIVRLKLVPLSQDCIEERVAAFRNFSDEIRHNLSEVLLATMNILFTQYKRMKGTSPATPARPQRVMEDRDSQLRSQARALITFAGMIPYRTSGDTNARLVQMEVLMN
;
A
#
# COMPACT_ATOMS: atom_id res chain seq x y z
N GLN A 1 0.89 17.05 -0.62
CA GLN A 1 -0.13 17.02 0.44
C GLN A 1 -0.02 15.79 1.34
N ILE A 2 0.07 14.57 0.79
CA ILE A 2 0.24 13.35 1.60
C ILE A 2 1.48 13.39 2.51
N TYR A 3 2.62 13.86 2.00
CA TYR A 3 3.81 14.12 2.83
C TYR A 3 3.50 15.02 4.06
N ILE A 4 2.85 16.16 3.83
CA ILE A 4 2.50 17.14 4.87
C ILE A 4 1.54 16.52 5.90
N TYR A 5 0.58 15.73 5.42
CA TYR A 5 -0.33 14.98 6.28
C TYR A 5 0.44 14.04 7.21
N ASN A 6 1.30 13.18 6.65
CA ASN A 6 2.07 12.20 7.41
C ASN A 6 3.06 12.87 8.38
N GLU A 7 3.71 13.97 7.97
CA GLU A 7 4.62 14.72 8.83
C GLU A 7 3.91 15.23 10.10
N LYS A 8 2.69 15.74 9.97
CA LYS A 8 1.88 16.16 11.13
C LYS A 8 1.52 14.98 12.03
N ILE A 9 1.14 13.84 11.45
CA ILE A 9 0.82 12.61 12.20
C ILE A 9 2.03 12.10 12.98
N VAL A 10 3.18 12.01 12.32
CA VAL A 10 4.45 11.57 12.92
C VAL A 10 4.85 12.46 14.09
N ASN A 11 4.73 13.78 13.95
CA ASN A 11 5.09 14.75 14.98
C ASN A 11 4.05 14.86 16.11
N GLY A 12 3.00 14.04 16.11
CA GLY A 12 1.96 14.05 17.14
C GLY A 12 1.10 15.32 17.14
N HIS A 13 1.08 16.06 16.03
CA HIS A 13 0.19 17.21 15.87
C HIS A 13 -1.27 16.77 15.67
N LEU A 14 -2.20 17.73 15.80
CA LEU A 14 -3.60 17.52 15.43
C LEU A 14 -3.70 17.01 13.98
N GLN A 15 -4.42 15.89 13.82
CA GLN A 15 -4.66 15.25 12.54
C GLN A 15 -5.31 16.26 11.57
N PRO A 16 -4.62 16.67 10.50
CA PRO A 16 -5.18 17.62 9.55
C PRO A 16 -6.33 16.98 8.76
N ASN A 17 -7.30 17.77 8.34
CA ASN A 17 -8.39 17.26 7.52
C ASN A 17 -7.89 16.90 6.11
N LEU A 18 -7.74 15.60 5.85
CA LEU A 18 -7.25 15.11 4.56
C LEU A 18 -8.20 15.45 3.40
N VAL A 19 -9.50 15.58 3.65
CA VAL A 19 -10.49 16.02 2.65
C VAL A 19 -10.14 17.40 2.14
N ASP A 20 -9.91 18.36 3.06
CA ASP A 20 -9.61 19.75 2.71
C ASP A 20 -8.26 19.87 2.00
N LEU A 21 -7.25 19.12 2.44
CA LEU A 21 -5.94 19.11 1.78
C LEU A 21 -6.02 18.59 0.34
N CYS A 22 -6.80 17.54 0.09
CA CYS A 22 -6.96 16.99 -1.26
C CYS A 22 -7.87 17.86 -2.14
N ALA A 23 -8.95 18.41 -1.59
CA ALA A 23 -9.86 19.29 -2.30
C ALA A 23 -9.18 20.59 -2.77
N ALA A 24 -8.33 21.19 -1.93
CA ALA A 24 -7.60 22.41 -2.28
C ALA A 24 -6.67 22.23 -3.49
N VAL A 25 -6.12 21.04 -3.70
CA VAL A 25 -5.28 20.74 -4.88
C VAL A 25 -6.14 20.54 -6.13
N ALA A 26 -7.33 19.97 -5.97
CA ALA A 26 -8.26 19.67 -7.05
C ALA A 26 -8.92 20.92 -7.68
N GLU A 27 -9.01 22.02 -6.94
CA GLU A 27 -9.58 23.29 -7.44
C GLU A 27 -8.74 23.96 -8.53
N MET A 28 -7.50 23.50 -8.77
CA MET A 28 -6.54 24.19 -9.64
C MET A 28 -6.65 23.86 -11.14
N ASP A 29 -7.29 22.75 -11.54
CA ASP A 29 -7.12 22.22 -12.90
C ASP A 29 -8.40 21.91 -13.71
N ASP A 30 -9.46 21.34 -13.11
CA ASP A 30 -10.64 20.84 -13.86
C ASP A 30 -11.93 20.98 -13.05
N LYS A 31 -12.96 21.56 -13.67
CA LYS A 31 -14.29 21.74 -13.06
C LYS A 31 -14.91 20.41 -12.62
N ASN A 32 -14.78 19.34 -13.40
CA ASN A 32 -15.33 18.03 -13.03
C ASN A 32 -14.63 17.44 -11.81
N ILE A 33 -13.32 17.69 -11.68
CA ILE A 33 -12.53 17.25 -10.53
C ILE A 33 -12.91 18.08 -9.28
N SER A 34 -13.08 19.39 -9.43
CA SER A 34 -13.57 20.26 -8.35
C SER A 34 -14.96 19.81 -7.86
N GLU A 35 -15.90 19.52 -8.78
CA GLU A 35 -17.23 19.01 -8.45
C GLU A 35 -17.18 17.64 -7.77
N LEU A 36 -16.30 16.74 -8.21
CA LEU A 36 -16.03 15.46 -7.55
C LEU A 36 -15.57 15.66 -6.10
N TRP A 37 -14.62 16.55 -5.85
CA TRP A 37 -14.12 16.78 -4.48
C TRP A 37 -15.12 17.54 -3.60
N ALA A 38 -15.92 18.44 -4.16
CA ALA A 38 -17.05 19.06 -3.45
C ALA A 38 -18.06 18.00 -3.00
N MET A 39 -18.34 17.01 -3.85
CA MET A 39 -19.21 15.87 -3.53
C MET A 39 -18.60 14.98 -2.44
N VAL A 40 -17.30 14.66 -2.55
CA VAL A 40 -16.57 13.90 -1.53
C VAL A 40 -16.70 14.61 -0.19
N LYS A 41 -16.39 15.91 -0.14
CA LYS A 41 -16.50 16.73 1.07
C LYS A 41 -17.89 16.69 1.68
N GLN A 42 -18.94 16.89 0.87
CA GLN A 42 -20.33 16.86 1.35
C GLN A 42 -20.73 15.49 1.92
N MET A 43 -20.37 14.40 1.22
CA MET A 43 -20.75 13.04 1.61
C MET A 43 -19.93 12.49 2.78
N THR A 44 -18.75 13.05 3.04
CA THR A 44 -17.90 12.68 4.17
C THR A 44 -18.14 13.50 5.44
N ASP A 45 -18.88 14.61 5.33
CA ASP A 45 -19.28 15.45 6.46
C ASP A 45 -20.40 14.78 7.26
N VAL A 46 -20.08 13.66 7.92
CA VAL A 46 -21.04 12.80 8.60
C VAL A 46 -20.59 12.57 10.03
N THR A 47 -21.47 12.83 10.99
CA THR A 47 -21.24 12.51 12.40
C THR A 47 -21.29 11.00 12.58
N LEU A 48 -20.16 10.41 12.95
CA LEU A 48 -20.05 8.97 13.16
C LEU A 48 -20.54 8.58 14.56
N VAL A 49 -21.18 7.41 14.63
CA VAL A 49 -21.55 6.77 15.91
C VAL A 49 -20.36 5.96 16.42
N PRO A 50 -20.06 5.95 17.72
CA PRO A 50 -19.02 5.08 18.28
C PRO A 50 -19.33 3.61 17.98
N ALA A 51 -18.46 2.93 17.23
CA ALA A 51 -18.58 1.49 16.98
C ALA A 51 -17.21 0.82 16.89
N SER A 52 -17.20 -0.51 17.02
CA SER A 52 -15.97 -1.32 17.01
C SER A 52 -15.27 -1.37 15.64
N ASP A 53 -16.03 -1.19 14.55
CA ASP A 53 -15.55 -1.30 13.19
C ASP A 53 -16.39 -0.47 12.21
N ALA A 54 -15.81 -0.20 11.03
CA ALA A 54 -16.43 0.62 9.99
C ALA A 54 -17.72 0.02 9.42
N LEU A 55 -17.86 -1.32 9.42
CA LEU A 55 -19.07 -1.98 8.92
C LEU A 55 -20.26 -1.63 9.81
N LYS A 56 -20.11 -1.76 11.14
CA LYS A 56 -21.16 -1.39 12.10
C LYS A 56 -21.51 0.09 12.05
N VAL A 57 -20.53 0.97 11.87
CA VAL A 57 -20.80 2.41 11.66
C VAL A 57 -21.67 2.60 10.41
N ARG A 58 -21.30 1.99 9.28
CA ARG A 58 -21.99 2.20 7.99
C ARG A 58 -23.34 1.51 7.89
N THR A 59 -23.57 0.44 8.63
CA THR A 59 -24.87 -0.24 8.66
C THR A 59 -25.82 0.37 9.67
N HIS A 60 -25.33 1.21 10.60
CA HIS A 60 -26.16 1.92 11.56
C HIS A 60 -27.17 2.83 10.88
N MET A 61 -28.43 2.76 11.33
CA MET A 61 -29.56 3.45 10.69
C MET A 61 -29.33 4.96 10.60
N GLU A 62 -28.91 5.60 11.69
CA GLU A 62 -28.66 7.06 11.72
C GLU A 62 -27.60 7.51 10.71
N VAL A 63 -26.54 6.71 10.55
CA VAL A 63 -25.45 7.02 9.61
C VAL A 63 -25.94 6.85 8.17
N ARG A 64 -26.73 5.81 7.88
CA ARG A 64 -27.35 5.61 6.56
C ARG A 64 -28.32 6.73 6.20
N MET A 65 -29.10 7.21 7.17
CA MET A 65 -29.98 8.37 7.01
C MET A 65 -29.17 9.65 6.75
N GLU A 66 -28.06 9.85 7.46
CA GLU A 66 -27.17 11.00 7.23
C GLU A 66 -26.57 10.97 5.82
N PHE A 67 -26.10 9.82 5.31
CA PHE A 67 -25.60 9.73 3.94
C PHE A 67 -26.65 10.15 2.91
N VAL A 68 -27.90 9.68 3.05
CA VAL A 68 -28.98 10.11 2.16
C VAL A 68 -29.27 11.61 2.31
N ARG A 69 -29.22 12.15 3.54
CA ARG A 69 -29.40 13.59 3.77
C ARG A 69 -28.30 14.42 3.11
N GLN A 70 -27.04 14.00 3.21
CA GLN A 70 -25.93 14.69 2.56
C GLN A 70 -25.99 14.59 1.04
N ALA A 71 -26.40 13.45 0.50
CA ALA A 71 -26.63 13.29 -0.94
C ALA A 71 -27.75 14.21 -1.46
N LEU A 72 -28.87 14.27 -0.73
CA LEU A 72 -29.98 15.17 -1.06
C LEU A 72 -29.54 16.63 -1.00
N ARG A 73 -28.81 17.05 0.05
CA ARG A 73 -28.27 18.41 0.16
C ARG A 73 -27.35 18.76 -1.00
N TYR A 74 -26.46 17.84 -1.40
CA TYR A 74 -25.59 18.05 -2.57
C TYR A 74 -26.40 18.29 -3.84
N LEU A 75 -27.36 17.42 -4.13
CA LEU A 75 -28.22 17.50 -5.32
C LEU A 75 -29.10 18.75 -5.30
N GLU A 76 -29.62 19.13 -4.14
CA GLU A 76 -30.44 20.33 -3.93
C GLU A 76 -29.63 21.61 -4.17
N GLN A 77 -28.42 21.69 -3.60
CA GLN A 77 -27.54 22.84 -3.76
C GLN A 77 -27.03 22.96 -5.20
N SER A 78 -26.66 21.83 -5.83
CA SER A 78 -26.28 21.79 -7.25
C SER A 78 -27.40 22.33 -8.14
N TYR A 79 -28.64 21.90 -7.89
CA TYR A 79 -29.79 22.35 -8.68
C TYR A 79 -30.17 23.81 -8.41
N LYS A 80 -30.04 24.28 -7.17
CA LYS A 80 -30.21 25.70 -6.84
C LYS A 80 -29.20 26.56 -7.59
N ASN A 81 -27.94 26.11 -7.68
CA ASN A 81 -26.92 26.79 -8.47
C ASN A 81 -27.23 26.74 -9.97
N TYR A 82 -27.68 25.60 -10.51
CA TYR A 82 -28.15 25.50 -11.89
C TYR A 82 -29.30 26.48 -12.18
N THR A 83 -30.27 26.57 -11.28
CA THR A 83 -31.41 27.50 -11.35
C THR A 83 -30.90 28.95 -11.37
N PHE A 84 -29.98 29.28 -10.46
CA PHE A 84 -29.32 30.58 -10.39
C PHE A 84 -28.63 30.93 -11.72
N VAL A 85 -27.70 30.09 -12.19
CA VAL A 85 -26.96 30.32 -13.43
C VAL A 85 -27.91 30.43 -14.64
N THR A 86 -28.96 29.61 -14.70
CA THR A 86 -29.94 29.64 -15.80
C THR A 86 -30.72 30.96 -15.81
N VAL A 87 -31.16 31.45 -14.66
CA VAL A 87 -31.89 32.73 -14.54
C VAL A 87 -30.99 33.90 -14.92
N PHE A 88 -29.77 33.95 -14.37
CA PHE A 88 -28.82 35.02 -14.66
C PHE A 88 -28.28 34.99 -16.10
N GLY A 89 -28.26 33.82 -16.73
CA GLY A 89 -27.97 33.68 -18.17
C GLY A 89 -29.10 34.16 -19.09
N ASN A 90 -30.33 34.28 -18.58
CA ASN A 90 -31.54 34.59 -19.37
C ASN A 90 -32.38 35.70 -18.74
N LEU A 91 -31.74 36.75 -18.18
CA LEU A 91 -32.41 37.77 -17.37
C LEU A 91 -33.63 38.42 -18.03
N HIS A 92 -33.57 38.67 -19.34
CA HIS A 92 -34.68 39.29 -20.08
C HIS A 92 -35.96 38.42 -20.05
N GLN A 93 -35.82 37.12 -20.27
CA GLN A 93 -36.94 36.18 -20.19
C GLN A 93 -37.34 35.87 -18.76
N ALA A 94 -36.35 35.77 -17.85
CA ALA A 94 -36.58 35.40 -16.46
C ALA A 94 -37.42 36.43 -15.69
N GLN A 95 -37.30 37.72 -16.04
CA GLN A 95 -37.97 38.83 -15.36
C GLN A 95 -37.71 38.82 -13.84
N LEU A 96 -36.44 38.59 -13.47
CA LEU A 96 -36.03 38.55 -12.06
C LEU A 96 -36.22 39.92 -11.41
N GLY A 97 -37.07 39.97 -10.39
CA GLY A 97 -37.31 41.18 -9.59
C GLY A 97 -36.19 41.49 -8.59
N GLY A 98 -36.32 42.59 -7.84
CA GLY A 98 -35.30 43.06 -6.90
C GLY A 98 -35.24 42.36 -5.53
N VAL A 99 -36.16 41.43 -5.22
CA VAL A 99 -36.20 40.73 -3.92
C VAL A 99 -35.40 39.42 -4.02
N PRO A 100 -34.33 39.23 -3.24
CA PRO A 100 -33.57 37.98 -3.24
C PRO A 100 -34.34 36.86 -2.54
N GLY A 101 -34.12 35.62 -2.97
CA GLY A 101 -34.65 34.42 -2.30
C GLY A 101 -35.00 33.29 -3.27
N THR A 102 -35.05 32.07 -2.75
CA THR A 102 -35.32 30.87 -3.57
C THR A 102 -36.68 30.93 -4.25
N TYR A 103 -37.71 31.45 -3.57
CA TYR A 103 -39.05 31.62 -4.15
C TYR A 103 -39.02 32.48 -5.42
N GLN A 104 -38.36 33.65 -5.36
CA GLN A 104 -38.28 34.56 -6.52
C GLN A 104 -37.39 34.00 -7.63
N LEU A 105 -36.31 33.31 -7.25
CA LEU A 105 -35.44 32.63 -8.19
C LEU A 105 -36.22 31.55 -8.97
N VAL A 106 -36.98 30.70 -8.27
CA VAL A 106 -37.79 29.64 -8.90
C VAL A 106 -38.90 30.23 -9.77
N ARG A 107 -39.57 31.30 -9.32
CA ARG A 107 -40.58 32.00 -10.14
C ARG A 107 -39.97 32.47 -11.47
N SER A 108 -38.80 33.12 -11.39
CA SER A 108 -38.08 33.59 -12.58
C SER A 108 -37.57 32.45 -13.46
N PHE A 109 -37.21 31.31 -12.87
CA PHE A 109 -36.82 30.11 -13.58
C PHE A 109 -37.99 29.48 -14.35
N LEU A 110 -39.20 29.51 -13.79
CA LEU A 110 -40.40 29.00 -14.46
C LEU A 110 -40.77 29.82 -15.69
N ASN A 111 -40.53 31.14 -15.72
CA ASN A 111 -40.68 31.94 -16.94
C ASN A 111 -39.80 31.43 -18.11
N ILE A 112 -38.67 30.79 -17.79
CA ILE A 112 -37.76 30.19 -18.77
C ILE A 112 -38.20 28.77 -19.12
N LYS A 113 -38.50 27.95 -18.11
CA LYS A 113 -38.80 26.52 -18.28
C LYS A 113 -40.20 26.24 -18.81
N LEU A 114 -41.18 27.04 -18.43
CA LEU A 114 -42.59 26.92 -18.81
C LEU A 114 -43.09 28.23 -19.44
N PRO A 115 -42.56 28.61 -20.62
CA PRO A 115 -42.90 29.89 -21.25
C PRO A 115 -44.34 29.94 -21.79
N ALA A 116 -45.01 28.78 -21.91
CA ALA A 116 -46.38 28.65 -22.36
C ALA A 116 -47.21 27.86 -21.36
N PRO A 117 -48.53 28.11 -21.27
CA PRO A 117 -49.43 27.34 -20.41
C PRO A 117 -49.37 25.86 -20.75
N VAL A 118 -49.06 25.02 -19.76
CA VAL A 118 -49.07 23.57 -19.91
C VAL A 118 -50.45 23.04 -19.54
N SER A 119 -51.09 22.35 -20.48
CA SER A 119 -52.37 21.70 -20.25
C SER A 119 -52.26 20.60 -19.18
N GLY A 120 -53.27 20.48 -18.33
CA GLY A 120 -53.36 19.40 -17.34
C GLY A 120 -52.81 19.73 -15.95
N LEU A 121 -52.26 20.93 -15.73
CA LEU A 121 -51.86 21.41 -14.41
C LEU A 121 -53.09 21.74 -13.54
N GLN A 122 -53.03 21.44 -12.25
CA GLN A 122 -54.16 21.51 -11.32
C GLN A 122 -53.96 22.51 -10.18
N ASP A 123 -55.06 22.81 -9.48
CA ASP A 123 -55.09 23.64 -8.27
C ASP A 123 -54.60 25.09 -8.48
N GLY A 124 -54.73 25.61 -9.71
CA GLY A 124 -54.57 27.01 -10.03
C GLY A 124 -53.13 27.52 -10.08
N GLU A 125 -53.02 28.85 -10.01
CA GLU A 125 -51.76 29.58 -10.14
C GLU A 125 -51.55 30.54 -8.97
N VAL A 126 -50.29 30.77 -8.61
CA VAL A 126 -49.88 31.82 -7.68
C VAL A 126 -48.99 32.79 -8.45
N GLU A 127 -49.43 34.04 -8.55
CA GLU A 127 -48.73 35.10 -9.31
C GLU A 127 -48.44 34.68 -10.77
N GLY A 128 -49.43 34.07 -11.44
CA GLY A 128 -49.33 33.66 -12.86
C GLY A 128 -48.49 32.41 -13.10
N HIS A 129 -48.15 31.65 -12.06
CA HIS A 129 -47.34 30.43 -12.16
C HIS A 129 -48.05 29.23 -11.51
N PRO A 130 -47.97 28.02 -12.12
CA PRO A 130 -48.62 26.84 -11.57
C PRO A 130 -48.16 26.48 -10.16
N VAL A 131 -49.12 26.25 -9.26
CA VAL A 131 -48.86 26.03 -7.83
C VAL A 131 -47.92 24.86 -7.58
N TRP A 132 -48.16 23.71 -8.23
CA TRP A 132 -47.36 22.50 -8.00
C TRP A 132 -45.95 22.59 -8.59
N ALA A 133 -45.78 23.28 -9.72
CA ALA A 133 -44.45 23.52 -10.29
C ALA A 133 -43.60 24.39 -9.35
N LEU A 134 -44.19 25.45 -8.78
CA LEU A 134 -43.52 26.29 -7.78
C LEU A 134 -43.11 25.49 -6.53
N ILE A 135 -44.02 24.65 -6.00
CA ILE A 135 -43.73 23.79 -4.84
C ILE A 135 -42.59 22.82 -5.16
N TYR A 136 -42.70 22.12 -6.29
CA TYR A 136 -41.72 21.12 -6.73
C TYR A 136 -40.32 21.73 -6.86
N TYR A 137 -40.16 22.84 -7.60
CA TYR A 137 -38.84 23.42 -7.81
C TYR A 137 -38.26 24.08 -6.55
N CYS A 138 -39.10 24.60 -5.64
CA CYS A 138 -38.64 25.03 -4.32
C CYS A 138 -38.09 23.84 -3.51
N MET A 139 -38.79 22.70 -3.51
CA MET A 139 -38.31 21.47 -2.88
C MET A 139 -37.03 20.94 -3.56
N ARG A 140 -36.95 20.98 -4.88
CA ARG A 140 -35.78 20.55 -5.66
C ARG A 140 -34.54 21.39 -5.38
N CYS A 141 -34.72 22.66 -5.00
CA CYS A 141 -33.67 23.56 -4.51
C CYS A 141 -33.37 23.41 -3.01
N GLY A 142 -34.04 22.47 -2.31
CA GLY A 142 -33.87 22.21 -0.87
C GLY A 142 -34.52 23.24 0.05
N ASP A 143 -35.32 24.18 -0.48
CA ASP A 143 -35.93 25.26 0.30
C ASP A 143 -37.41 24.97 0.60
N LEU A 144 -37.64 24.17 1.64
CA LEU A 144 -38.99 23.83 2.09
C LEU A 144 -39.76 25.05 2.62
N THR A 145 -39.06 26.07 3.12
CA THR A 145 -39.67 27.32 3.60
C THR A 145 -40.28 28.11 2.42
N ALA A 146 -39.55 28.21 1.31
CA ALA A 146 -40.07 28.78 0.07
C ALA A 146 -41.25 27.98 -0.47
N ALA A 147 -41.18 26.64 -0.45
CA ALA A 147 -42.31 25.79 -0.85
C ALA A 147 -43.55 26.02 0.05
N MET A 148 -43.36 26.13 1.37
CA MET A 148 -44.45 26.39 2.32
C MET A 148 -45.08 27.76 2.13
N HIS A 149 -44.30 28.76 1.71
CA HIS A 149 -44.84 30.06 1.35
C HIS A 149 -45.85 29.95 0.20
N VAL A 150 -45.57 29.12 -0.81
CA VAL A 150 -46.52 28.83 -1.91
C VAL A 150 -47.74 28.08 -1.41
N VAL A 151 -47.53 27.05 -0.59
CA VAL A 151 -48.63 26.26 0.01
C VAL A 151 -49.58 27.13 0.84
N LYS A 152 -49.05 28.10 1.60
CA LYS A 152 -49.86 29.05 2.38
C LYS A 152 -50.69 29.97 1.48
N ARG A 153 -50.15 30.41 0.34
CA ARG A 153 -50.86 31.27 -0.62
C ARG A 153 -51.98 30.53 -1.34
N ALA A 154 -51.77 29.26 -1.68
CA ALA A 154 -52.75 28.39 -2.34
C ALA A 154 -53.60 27.56 -1.36
N GLN A 155 -53.57 27.83 -0.05
CA GLN A 155 -54.11 26.93 0.98
C GLN A 155 -55.57 26.50 0.77
N HIS A 156 -56.41 27.39 0.21
CA HIS A 156 -57.83 27.11 -0.03
C HIS A 156 -58.06 26.06 -1.13
N GLN A 157 -57.08 25.89 -2.03
CA GLN A 157 -57.13 24.97 -3.16
C GLN A 157 -56.46 23.61 -2.83
N LEU A 158 -55.59 23.58 -1.81
CA LEU A 158 -54.74 22.42 -1.50
C LEU A 158 -55.28 21.48 -0.41
N GLY A 159 -56.41 21.82 0.22
CA GLY A 159 -57.04 20.97 1.25
C GLY A 159 -56.10 20.59 2.40
N GLU A 160 -56.03 19.30 2.73
CA GLU A 160 -55.20 18.78 3.84
C GLU A 160 -53.69 18.80 3.54
N PHE A 161 -53.27 19.07 2.30
CA PHE A 161 -51.86 19.03 1.92
C PHE A 161 -50.99 19.97 2.77
N LYS A 162 -51.50 21.15 3.13
CA LYS A 162 -50.80 22.10 3.99
C LYS A 162 -50.39 21.46 5.33
N THR A 163 -51.29 20.71 5.95
CA THR A 163 -51.05 20.06 7.23
C THR A 163 -50.00 18.97 7.10
N TRP A 164 -50.10 18.13 6.07
CA TRP A 164 -49.10 17.09 5.79
C TRP A 164 -47.73 17.69 5.48
N PHE A 165 -47.68 18.74 4.68
CA PHE A 165 -46.42 19.42 4.33
C PHE A 165 -45.80 20.12 5.55
N GLN A 166 -46.60 20.67 6.45
CA GLN A 166 -46.12 21.21 7.73
C GLN A 166 -45.50 20.11 8.60
N GLU A 167 -46.16 18.96 8.74
CA GLU A 167 -45.61 17.81 9.48
C GLU A 167 -44.27 17.35 8.88
N TYR A 168 -44.21 17.19 7.55
CA TYR A 168 -43.00 16.82 6.82
C TYR A 168 -41.83 17.78 7.09
N MET A 169 -42.08 19.09 7.11
CA MET A 169 -41.05 20.11 7.33
C MET A 169 -40.47 20.14 8.74
N HIS A 170 -41.31 19.92 9.76
CA HIS A 170 -40.86 20.00 11.16
C HIS A 170 -40.19 18.71 11.64
N SER A 171 -40.28 17.64 10.86
CA SER A 171 -39.57 16.39 11.11
C SER A 171 -38.08 16.54 10.80
N LYS A 172 -37.21 16.12 11.75
CA LYS A 172 -35.74 16.15 11.60
C LYS A 172 -35.27 15.42 10.34
N ASP A 173 -35.99 14.36 9.95
CA ASP A 173 -35.64 13.49 8.84
C ASP A 173 -36.46 13.78 7.58
N ARG A 174 -37.23 14.88 7.57
CA ARG A 174 -38.20 15.18 6.51
C ARG A 174 -39.11 13.98 6.27
N ARG A 175 -39.82 13.54 7.32
CA ARG A 175 -40.69 12.36 7.32
C ARG A 175 -42.03 12.67 7.94
N LEU A 176 -43.08 12.09 7.37
CA LEU A 176 -44.41 12.04 7.97
C LEU A 176 -44.45 10.93 9.04
N SER A 177 -45.33 11.06 10.03
CA SER A 177 -45.67 9.97 10.93
C SER A 177 -46.28 8.80 10.16
N PRO A 178 -46.15 7.55 10.65
CA PRO A 178 -46.71 6.38 9.97
C PRO A 178 -48.21 6.51 9.65
N ALA A 179 -48.97 7.16 10.54
CA ALA A 179 -50.40 7.38 10.34
C ALA A 179 -50.68 8.39 9.21
N THR A 180 -50.00 9.53 9.20
CA THR A 180 -50.17 10.55 8.14
C THR A 180 -49.64 10.03 6.80
N GLU A 181 -48.50 9.34 6.80
CA GLU A 181 -47.94 8.75 5.58
C GLU A 181 -48.91 7.77 4.93
N ASN A 182 -49.53 6.88 5.71
CA ASN A 182 -50.54 5.95 5.19
C ASN A 182 -51.75 6.67 4.57
N LYS A 183 -52.19 7.79 5.15
CA LYS A 183 -53.26 8.64 4.57
C LYS A 183 -52.82 9.25 3.24
N VAL A 184 -51.62 9.80 3.18
CA VAL A 184 -51.06 10.40 1.95
C VAL A 184 -50.91 9.35 0.84
N ARG A 185 -50.39 8.16 1.16
CA ARG A 185 -50.28 7.05 0.21
C ARG A 185 -51.64 6.61 -0.31
N LEU A 186 -52.63 6.45 0.57
CA LEU A 186 -53.98 6.08 0.18
C LEU A 186 -54.62 7.13 -0.73
N HIS A 187 -54.46 8.42 -0.39
CA HIS A 187 -54.92 9.53 -1.23
C HIS A 187 -54.26 9.51 -2.60
N TYR A 188 -52.94 9.32 -2.66
CA TYR A 188 -52.21 9.24 -3.92
C TYR A 188 -52.73 8.11 -4.81
N ARG A 189 -52.84 6.89 -4.27
CA ARG A 189 -53.31 5.72 -5.04
C ARG A 189 -54.72 5.89 -5.58
N ARG A 190 -55.62 6.51 -4.81
CA ARG A 190 -57.05 6.65 -5.17
C ARG A 190 -57.32 7.81 -6.11
N ALA A 191 -56.63 8.94 -5.94
CA ALA A 191 -57.01 10.19 -6.58
C ALA A 191 -55.91 10.79 -7.47
N LEU A 192 -54.63 10.45 -7.26
CA LEU A 192 -53.52 11.16 -7.90
C LEU A 192 -52.69 10.32 -8.88
N ARG A 193 -52.72 8.99 -8.79
CA ARG A 193 -51.86 8.13 -9.61
C ARG A 193 -52.00 8.37 -11.12
N SER A 194 -53.22 8.61 -11.58
CA SER A 194 -53.54 8.93 -12.98
C SER A 194 -53.79 10.43 -13.20
N ASN A 195 -53.30 11.30 -12.31
CA ASN A 195 -53.49 12.74 -12.42
C ASN A 195 -52.66 13.30 -13.59
N THR A 196 -53.17 14.33 -14.25
CA THR A 196 -52.51 14.98 -15.39
C THR A 196 -51.39 15.94 -14.99
N ASP A 197 -51.33 16.39 -13.73
CA ASP A 197 -50.30 17.30 -13.24
C ASP A 197 -49.08 16.50 -12.73
N PRO A 198 -47.96 16.46 -13.47
CA PRO A 198 -46.80 15.66 -13.08
C PRO A 198 -46.09 16.22 -11.84
N TYR A 199 -46.12 17.54 -11.63
CA TYR A 199 -45.52 18.17 -10.45
C TYR A 199 -46.30 17.80 -9.19
N LYS A 200 -47.64 17.79 -9.27
CA LYS A 200 -48.50 17.34 -8.18
C LYS A 200 -48.20 15.89 -7.81
N ARG A 201 -48.14 14.99 -8.80
CA ARG A 201 -47.82 13.58 -8.56
C ARG A 201 -46.46 13.44 -7.85
N ALA A 202 -45.43 14.09 -8.37
CA ALA A 202 -44.09 13.99 -7.83
C ALA A 202 -43.97 14.55 -6.40
N VAL A 203 -44.58 15.70 -6.10
CA VAL A 203 -44.57 16.26 -4.74
C VAL A 203 -45.21 15.30 -3.75
N TYR A 204 -46.36 14.70 -4.09
CA TYR A 204 -47.00 13.68 -3.25
C TYR A 204 -46.15 12.41 -3.10
N CYS A 205 -45.53 11.94 -4.19
CA CYS A 205 -44.61 10.79 -4.17
C CYS A 205 -43.41 11.02 -3.25
N ILE A 206 -42.87 12.24 -3.20
CA ILE A 206 -41.74 12.61 -2.35
C ILE A 206 -42.16 12.60 -0.88
N ILE A 207 -43.24 13.31 -0.51
CA ILE A 207 -43.63 13.41 0.89
C ILE A 207 -44.21 12.10 1.44
N GLY A 208 -44.92 11.34 0.60
CA GLY A 208 -45.60 10.09 0.96
C GLY A 208 -44.77 8.83 0.73
N ARG A 209 -43.58 8.96 0.12
CA ARG A 209 -42.69 7.86 -0.25
C ARG A 209 -43.44 6.70 -0.93
N CYS A 210 -44.13 7.01 -2.04
CA CYS A 210 -44.96 6.05 -2.76
C CYS A 210 -44.72 6.07 -4.27
N ASP A 211 -45.25 5.05 -4.94
CA ASP A 211 -45.14 4.83 -6.39
C ASP A 211 -43.68 4.77 -6.83
N THR A 212 -42.87 4.01 -6.09
CA THR A 212 -41.41 3.89 -6.29
C THR A 212 -41.05 3.24 -7.62
N ALA A 213 -42.01 2.60 -8.29
CA ALA A 213 -41.89 2.06 -9.64
C ALA A 213 -41.93 3.15 -10.73
N ASP A 214 -42.63 4.26 -10.48
CA ASP A 214 -42.69 5.38 -11.44
C ASP A 214 -41.42 6.23 -11.32
N ASN A 215 -40.84 6.55 -12.47
CA ASN A 215 -39.64 7.38 -12.58
C ASN A 215 -39.97 8.87 -12.74
N GLN A 216 -41.25 9.22 -12.93
CA GLN A 216 -41.72 10.59 -13.16
C GLN A 216 -40.91 11.29 -14.27
N SER A 217 -40.67 10.58 -15.38
CA SER A 217 -39.77 11.03 -16.46
C SER A 217 -40.26 12.29 -17.19
N GLU A 218 -41.51 12.69 -17.00
CA GLU A 218 -42.06 13.97 -17.48
C GLU A 218 -41.37 15.19 -16.85
N ILE A 219 -40.83 15.06 -15.63
CA ILE A 219 -40.16 16.16 -14.90
C ILE A 219 -38.76 15.81 -14.39
N ALA A 220 -38.44 14.52 -14.23
CA ALA A 220 -37.13 14.02 -13.82
C ALA A 220 -36.43 13.37 -15.01
N ASP A 221 -36.02 14.20 -15.97
CA ASP A 221 -35.42 13.77 -17.24
C ASP A 221 -33.90 13.56 -17.15
N LYS A 222 -33.25 14.10 -16.11
CA LYS A 222 -31.81 13.90 -15.86
C LYS A 222 -31.54 12.88 -14.77
N THR A 223 -30.36 12.25 -14.83
CA THR A 223 -29.90 11.31 -13.80
C THR A 223 -29.87 11.91 -12.40
N GLU A 224 -29.46 13.17 -12.25
CA GLU A 224 -29.44 13.84 -10.95
C GLU A 224 -30.85 14.03 -10.36
N ASP A 225 -31.84 14.31 -11.22
CA ASP A 225 -33.24 14.46 -10.82
C ASP A 225 -33.84 13.11 -10.43
N TYR A 226 -33.50 12.05 -11.18
CA TYR A 226 -33.82 10.67 -10.83
C TYR A 226 -33.23 10.26 -9.46
N LEU A 227 -31.94 10.53 -9.23
CA LEU A 227 -31.28 10.24 -7.94
C LEU A 227 -31.96 11.00 -6.80
N TRP A 228 -32.21 12.30 -6.96
CA TRP A 228 -32.86 13.12 -5.94
C TRP A 228 -34.27 12.61 -5.61
N LEU A 229 -35.06 12.24 -6.63
CA LEU A 229 -36.39 11.68 -6.45
C LEU A 229 -36.35 10.35 -5.68
N LYS A 230 -35.54 9.38 -6.14
CA LYS A 230 -35.47 8.07 -5.51
C LYS A 230 -34.88 8.13 -4.09
N LEU A 231 -33.88 8.99 -3.84
CA LEU A 231 -33.32 9.20 -2.50
C LEU A 231 -34.35 9.76 -1.51
N ASN A 232 -35.24 10.65 -1.96
CA ASN A 232 -36.37 11.11 -1.13
C ASN A 232 -37.34 9.97 -0.78
N GLN A 233 -37.52 9.00 -1.68
CA GLN A 233 -38.40 7.84 -1.49
C GLN A 233 -37.76 6.72 -0.64
N VAL A 234 -36.47 6.79 -0.31
CA VAL A 234 -35.79 5.75 0.47
C VAL A 234 -36.36 5.62 1.89
N CYS A 235 -36.66 4.38 2.26
CA CYS A 235 -37.11 3.97 3.58
C CYS A 235 -36.02 3.17 4.31
N PHE A 236 -35.90 3.39 5.63
CA PHE A 236 -34.92 2.72 6.49
C PHE A 236 -35.55 1.78 7.52
N ASP A 237 -36.85 1.91 7.76
CA ASP A 237 -37.60 1.04 8.67
C ASP A 237 -37.76 -0.36 8.06
N ASP A 238 -37.47 -1.38 8.86
CA ASP A 238 -37.62 -2.77 8.45
C ASP A 238 -39.03 -3.32 8.72
N ASP A 239 -39.84 -2.59 9.49
CA ASP A 239 -41.19 -2.98 9.86
C ASP A 239 -42.07 -3.16 8.61
N GLY A 240 -42.36 -4.43 8.32
CA GLY A 240 -43.16 -4.89 7.17
C GLY A 240 -44.63 -4.48 7.20
N ALA A 241 -44.98 -3.38 7.85
CA ALA A 241 -46.34 -2.86 7.98
C ALA A 241 -46.86 -2.15 6.71
N GLY A 242 -45.98 -1.83 5.75
CA GLY A 242 -46.34 -1.21 4.46
C GLY A 242 -46.48 -2.22 3.32
N SER A 243 -47.27 -1.88 2.29
CA SER A 243 -47.38 -2.72 1.08
C SER A 243 -46.02 -2.79 0.34
N PRO A 244 -45.55 -3.98 -0.08
CA PRO A 244 -44.22 -4.17 -0.69
C PRO A 244 -43.94 -3.30 -1.92
N GLN A 245 -44.99 -2.94 -2.67
CA GLN A 245 -44.90 -2.18 -3.92
C GLN A 245 -44.51 -0.70 -3.74
N ASP A 246 -44.62 -0.15 -2.53
CA ASP A 246 -44.30 1.25 -2.23
C ASP A 246 -43.02 1.41 -1.39
N ARG A 247 -42.26 0.32 -1.16
CA ARG A 247 -41.06 0.34 -0.32
C ARG A 247 -39.82 0.24 -1.18
N LEU A 248 -38.97 1.28 -1.12
CA LEU A 248 -37.63 1.28 -1.69
C LEU A 248 -36.62 1.43 -0.54
N THR A 249 -35.84 0.39 -0.26
CA THR A 249 -34.71 0.51 0.69
C THR A 249 -33.47 1.04 -0.01
N LEU A 250 -32.55 1.64 0.75
CA LEU A 250 -31.27 2.09 0.19
C LEU A 250 -30.49 0.93 -0.46
N SER A 251 -30.51 -0.26 0.15
CA SER A 251 -29.81 -1.43 -0.40
C SER A 251 -30.41 -1.92 -1.71
N GLN A 252 -31.74 -1.90 -1.85
CA GLN A 252 -32.41 -2.20 -3.12
C GLN A 252 -32.02 -1.19 -4.20
N PHE A 253 -31.99 0.10 -3.85
CA PHE A 253 -31.61 1.15 -4.79
C PHE A 253 -30.13 1.06 -5.20
N GLN A 254 -29.23 0.79 -4.25
CA GLN A 254 -27.82 0.57 -4.51
C GLN A 254 -27.60 -0.61 -5.47
N LYS A 255 -28.27 -1.74 -5.22
CA LYS A 255 -28.25 -2.92 -6.09
C LYS A 255 -28.73 -2.57 -7.49
N GLN A 256 -29.84 -1.84 -7.62
CA GLN A 256 -30.39 -1.44 -8.91
C GLN A 256 -29.37 -0.64 -9.74
N LEU A 257 -28.67 0.32 -9.11
CA LEU A 257 -27.70 1.17 -9.81
C LEU A 257 -26.41 0.44 -10.18
N LEU A 258 -25.94 -0.47 -9.32
CA LEU A 258 -24.66 -1.17 -9.51
C LEU A 258 -24.80 -2.44 -10.36
N GLU A 259 -25.81 -3.26 -10.09
CA GLU A 259 -25.97 -4.60 -10.68
C GLU A 259 -26.99 -4.61 -11.81
N ASP A 260 -28.17 -4.03 -11.62
CA ASP A 260 -29.27 -4.15 -12.58
C ASP A 260 -29.11 -3.19 -13.78
N TYR A 261 -28.72 -1.93 -13.52
CA TYR A 261 -28.41 -0.93 -14.56
C TYR A 261 -26.96 -1.07 -15.02
N GLY A 262 -26.03 -1.04 -14.05
CA GLY A 262 -24.60 -1.24 -14.29
C GLY A 262 -23.96 -0.19 -15.21
N GLU A 263 -22.72 -0.44 -15.59
CA GLU A 263 -21.87 0.49 -16.33
C GLU A 263 -22.36 0.79 -17.77
N SER A 264 -23.05 -0.16 -18.40
CA SER A 264 -23.56 0.00 -19.78
C SER A 264 -24.66 1.06 -19.86
N HIS A 265 -25.57 1.07 -18.90
CA HIS A 265 -26.67 2.03 -18.84
C HIS A 265 -26.18 3.49 -18.74
N PHE A 266 -25.10 3.72 -18.00
CA PHE A 266 -24.56 5.08 -17.78
C PHE A 266 -23.49 5.49 -18.79
N ALA A 267 -23.29 4.73 -19.87
CA ALA A 267 -22.31 5.03 -20.92
C ALA A 267 -20.94 5.46 -20.34
N VAL A 268 -20.40 4.68 -19.39
CA VAL A 268 -19.26 5.06 -18.54
C VAL A 268 -18.01 5.52 -19.29
N ASN A 269 -17.80 5.04 -20.51
CA ASN A 269 -16.68 5.44 -21.37
C ASN A 269 -16.77 6.90 -21.81
N GLN A 270 -17.99 7.44 -21.90
CA GLN A 270 -18.26 8.83 -22.29
C GLN A 270 -18.46 9.72 -21.06
N GLN A 271 -19.10 9.20 -20.00
CA GLN A 271 -19.47 9.98 -18.81
C GLN A 271 -18.99 9.34 -17.50
N PRO A 272 -17.67 9.22 -17.27
CA PRO A 272 -17.14 8.56 -16.07
C PRO A 272 -17.48 9.30 -14.77
N PHE A 273 -17.52 10.63 -14.80
CA PHE A 273 -17.89 11.43 -13.62
C PHE A 273 -19.34 11.21 -13.18
N LEU A 274 -20.26 11.02 -14.14
CA LEU A 274 -21.67 10.77 -13.84
C LEU A 274 -21.85 9.44 -13.12
N TYR A 275 -21.21 8.37 -13.58
CA TYR A 275 -21.35 7.08 -12.91
C TYR A 275 -20.67 7.06 -11.53
N PHE A 276 -19.52 7.74 -11.39
CA PHE A 276 -18.93 7.97 -10.07
C PHE A 276 -19.91 8.70 -9.15
N GLN A 277 -20.55 9.78 -9.62
CA GLN A 277 -21.56 10.53 -8.87
C GLN A 277 -22.73 9.65 -8.42
N VAL A 278 -23.26 8.82 -9.32
CA VAL A 278 -24.34 7.86 -9.02
C VAL A 278 -23.94 6.93 -7.87
N LEU A 279 -22.77 6.30 -7.96
CA LEU A 279 -22.30 5.38 -6.92
C LEU A 279 -21.98 6.09 -5.61
N PHE A 280 -21.34 7.26 -5.67
CA PHE A 280 -20.89 7.98 -4.49
C PHE A 280 -22.04 8.62 -3.72
N LEU A 281 -23.00 9.25 -4.40
CA LEU A 281 -24.20 9.82 -3.77
C LEU A 281 -25.15 8.76 -3.22
N THR A 282 -25.07 7.52 -3.70
CA THR A 282 -25.78 6.38 -3.09
C THR A 282 -24.95 5.64 -2.05
N ALA A 283 -23.85 6.23 -1.58
CA ALA A 283 -22.97 5.72 -0.53
C ALA A 283 -22.34 4.33 -0.85
N GLN A 284 -22.12 4.04 -2.13
CA GLN A 284 -21.41 2.85 -2.63
C GLN A 284 -19.92 3.17 -2.83
N PHE A 285 -19.27 3.67 -1.79
CA PHE A 285 -17.93 4.27 -1.88
C PHE A 285 -16.88 3.32 -2.48
N GLU A 286 -16.84 2.07 -2.05
CA GLU A 286 -15.87 1.08 -2.52
C GLU A 286 -16.01 0.81 -4.02
N ALA A 287 -17.25 0.67 -4.50
CA ALA A 287 -17.53 0.49 -5.92
C ALA A 287 -17.16 1.73 -6.73
N ALA A 288 -17.49 2.93 -6.22
CA ALA A 288 -17.14 4.20 -6.85
C ALA A 288 -15.62 4.37 -7.02
N ILE A 289 -14.84 4.06 -5.97
CA ILE A 289 -13.37 4.11 -6.00
C ILE A 289 -12.81 3.08 -6.98
N ALA A 290 -13.28 1.84 -6.91
CA ALA A 290 -12.80 0.77 -7.77
C ALA A 290 -13.09 1.07 -9.25
N PHE A 291 -14.23 1.68 -9.55
CA PHE A 291 -14.56 2.18 -10.89
C PHE A 291 -13.62 3.32 -11.32
N LEU A 292 -13.47 4.36 -10.49
CA LEU A 292 -12.65 5.53 -10.79
C LEU A 292 -11.17 5.14 -11.04
N PHE A 293 -10.66 4.17 -10.28
CA PHE A 293 -9.29 3.66 -10.40
C PHE A 293 -8.99 2.95 -11.73
N ARG A 294 -10.01 2.49 -12.47
CA ARG A 294 -9.77 1.89 -13.80
C ARG A 294 -9.29 2.93 -14.80
N THR A 295 -9.80 4.17 -14.67
CA THR A 295 -9.48 5.28 -15.56
C THR A 295 -8.15 5.92 -15.18
N GLU A 296 -7.15 5.81 -16.04
CA GLU A 296 -5.77 6.21 -15.74
C GLU A 296 -5.63 7.65 -15.23
N ARG A 297 -6.25 8.62 -15.92
CA ARG A 297 -6.20 10.04 -15.53
C ARG A 297 -6.86 10.33 -14.18
N LEU A 298 -7.73 9.44 -13.68
CA LEU A 298 -8.49 9.61 -12.43
C LEU A 298 -7.97 8.73 -11.29
N ARG A 299 -6.95 7.90 -11.52
CA ARG A 299 -6.38 6.98 -10.53
C ARG A 299 -5.89 7.69 -9.28
N CYS A 300 -5.23 8.82 -9.44
CA CYS A 300 -4.77 9.61 -8.31
C CYS A 300 -5.96 9.99 -7.42
N HIS A 301 -7.05 10.53 -7.97
CA HIS A 301 -8.24 10.89 -7.19
C HIS A 301 -8.88 9.68 -6.53
N ALA A 302 -8.99 8.54 -7.21
CA ALA A 302 -9.51 7.30 -6.61
C ALA A 302 -8.72 6.90 -5.36
N VAL A 303 -7.39 6.93 -5.42
CA VAL A 303 -6.52 6.61 -4.29
C VAL A 303 -6.68 7.63 -3.16
N HIS A 304 -6.68 8.92 -3.45
CA HIS A 304 -6.79 9.94 -2.42
C HIS A 304 -8.19 9.96 -1.76
N VAL A 305 -9.26 9.69 -2.52
CA VAL A 305 -10.61 9.49 -1.96
C VAL A 305 -10.65 8.26 -1.06
N ALA A 306 -9.99 7.16 -1.44
CA ALA A 306 -9.88 5.97 -0.60
C ALA A 306 -9.14 6.26 0.71
N LEU A 307 -8.03 7.02 0.66
CA LEU A 307 -7.28 7.43 1.84
C LEU A 307 -8.11 8.34 2.77
N VAL A 308 -8.86 9.28 2.20
CA VAL A 308 -9.82 10.10 2.95
C VAL A 308 -10.83 9.25 3.70
N LEU A 309 -11.49 8.32 3.01
CA LEU A 309 -12.48 7.45 3.64
C LEU A 309 -11.85 6.50 4.66
N PHE A 310 -10.61 6.06 4.43
CA PHE A 310 -9.87 5.23 5.37
C PHE A 310 -9.54 5.97 6.67
N GLU A 311 -9.07 7.22 6.57
CA GLU A 311 -8.77 8.04 7.74
C GLU A 311 -10.04 8.40 8.52
N LEU A 312 -11.14 8.69 7.82
CA LEU A 312 -12.46 8.92 8.41
C LEU A 312 -13.17 7.65 8.91
N LYS A 313 -12.54 6.47 8.83
CA LYS A 313 -13.13 5.17 9.25
C LYS A 313 -14.44 4.81 8.52
N LEU A 314 -14.60 5.31 7.30
CA LEU A 314 -15.73 5.04 6.41
C LEU A 314 -15.43 3.95 5.36
N LEU A 315 -14.15 3.68 5.09
CA LEU A 315 -13.76 2.67 4.11
C LEU A 315 -13.93 1.25 4.67
N LEU A 316 -14.72 0.43 3.98
CA LEU A 316 -14.83 -1.00 4.26
C LEU A 316 -13.69 -1.73 3.56
N LYS A 317 -12.77 -2.28 4.35
CA LYS A 317 -11.59 -2.98 3.83
C LYS A 317 -11.84 -4.46 3.64
N SER A 318 -11.23 -5.04 2.61
CA SER A 318 -11.17 -6.49 2.45
C SER A 318 -10.25 -7.11 3.52
N SER A 319 -10.62 -8.29 4.03
CA SER A 319 -9.88 -9.01 5.07
C SER A 319 -8.67 -9.80 4.55
N GLY A 320 -8.61 -10.09 3.24
CA GLY A 320 -7.54 -10.87 2.61
C GLY A 320 -6.72 -10.10 1.57
N GLN A 321 -5.39 -10.28 1.58
CA GLN A 321 -4.47 -9.66 0.61
C GLN A 321 -4.71 -10.13 -0.83
N SER A 322 -5.09 -11.40 -1.01
CA SER A 322 -5.37 -12.01 -2.32
C SER A 322 -6.74 -11.61 -2.89
N ALA A 323 -7.56 -10.86 -2.13
CA ALA A 323 -8.84 -10.39 -2.62
C ALA A 323 -8.66 -9.49 -3.86
N GLN A 324 -9.65 -9.54 -4.75
CA GLN A 324 -9.77 -8.60 -5.85
C GLN A 324 -9.86 -7.16 -5.30
N LEU A 325 -9.65 -6.16 -6.16
CA LEU A 325 -9.70 -4.76 -5.75
C LEU A 325 -11.03 -4.41 -5.07
N LEU A 326 -12.14 -4.93 -5.63
CA LEU A 326 -13.48 -4.85 -5.07
C LEU A 326 -13.97 -6.27 -4.78
N SER A 327 -14.44 -6.53 -3.57
CA SER A 327 -14.91 -7.85 -3.14
C SER A 327 -16.18 -7.76 -2.30
N HIS A 328 -16.85 -8.90 -2.13
CA HIS A 328 -17.93 -9.09 -1.17
C HIS A 328 -17.52 -10.21 -0.21
N GLU A 329 -17.72 -10.02 1.10
CA GLU A 329 -17.33 -11.02 2.10
C GLU A 329 -18.55 -11.76 2.67
N ALA A 330 -18.34 -13.02 3.05
CA ALA A 330 -19.39 -13.83 3.65
C ALA A 330 -19.80 -13.22 5.00
N GLY A 331 -21.10 -12.96 5.17
CA GLY A 331 -21.66 -12.32 6.35
C GLY A 331 -21.87 -10.81 6.20
N ASP A 332 -21.37 -10.18 5.14
CA ASP A 332 -21.74 -8.79 4.82
C ASP A 332 -23.22 -8.71 4.39
N PRO A 333 -23.95 -7.64 4.75
CA PRO A 333 -25.29 -7.41 4.24
C PRO A 333 -25.35 -7.31 2.70
N PRO A 334 -26.50 -7.64 2.07
CA PRO A 334 -26.68 -7.47 0.64
C PRO A 334 -26.38 -6.04 0.17
N GLY A 335 -25.62 -5.91 -0.91
CA GLY A 335 -25.20 -4.62 -1.49
C GLY A 335 -23.91 -4.03 -0.89
N VAL A 336 -23.41 -4.57 0.23
CA VAL A 336 -22.12 -4.13 0.78
C VAL A 336 -20.96 -4.69 -0.04
N ARG A 337 -19.98 -3.83 -0.32
CA ARG A 337 -18.73 -4.16 -0.99
C ARG A 337 -17.56 -3.67 -0.14
N ARG A 338 -16.42 -4.32 -0.32
CA ARG A 338 -15.15 -4.03 0.37
C ARG A 338 -14.06 -3.73 -0.63
N LEU A 339 -13.19 -2.79 -0.28
CA LEU A 339 -12.05 -2.39 -1.08
C LEU A 339 -10.75 -2.96 -0.51
N ASN A 340 -9.93 -3.58 -1.36
CA ASN A 340 -8.59 -4.00 -0.98
C ASN A 340 -7.64 -2.79 -1.04
N LEU A 341 -7.56 -2.04 0.06
CA LEU A 341 -6.74 -0.83 0.17
C LEU A 341 -5.25 -1.11 -0.08
N VAL A 342 -4.73 -2.24 0.43
CA VAL A 342 -3.33 -2.64 0.22
C VAL A 342 -3.05 -2.77 -1.28
N ARG A 343 -3.88 -3.54 -1.98
CA ARG A 343 -3.75 -3.74 -3.43
C ARG A 343 -3.88 -2.43 -4.20
N LEU A 344 -4.81 -1.56 -3.80
CA LEU A 344 -4.98 -0.23 -4.41
C LEU A 344 -3.68 0.58 -4.32
N LEU A 345 -3.08 0.66 -3.12
CA LEU A 345 -1.85 1.41 -2.89
C LEU A 345 -0.66 0.80 -3.64
N MET A 346 -0.48 -0.53 -3.59
CA MET A 346 0.60 -1.20 -4.34
C MET A 346 0.47 -0.97 -5.85
N LEU A 347 -0.73 -1.06 -6.43
CA LEU A 347 -0.93 -0.80 -7.86
C LEU A 347 -0.68 0.66 -8.24
N TYR A 348 -0.94 1.58 -7.31
CA TYR A 348 -0.70 3.00 -7.53
C TYR A 348 0.79 3.35 -7.43
N THR A 349 1.47 2.89 -6.37
CA THR A 349 2.90 3.18 -6.14
C THR A 349 3.79 2.52 -7.18
N ARG A 350 3.40 1.36 -7.74
CA ARG A 350 4.17 0.66 -8.78
C ARG A 350 4.56 1.52 -9.98
N LYS A 351 3.81 2.60 -10.24
CA LYS A 351 4.12 3.55 -11.32
C LYS A 351 5.35 4.42 -11.07
N PHE A 352 5.72 4.63 -9.82
CA PHE A 352 6.77 5.57 -9.42
C PHE A 352 7.66 5.05 -8.29
N GLU A 353 7.47 3.81 -7.81
CA GLU A 353 8.28 3.28 -6.69
C GLU A 353 9.75 3.06 -7.06
N SER A 354 10.07 2.90 -8.35
CA SER A 354 11.44 2.82 -8.86
C SER A 354 12.10 4.19 -9.01
N THR A 355 11.33 5.24 -9.30
CA THR A 355 11.85 6.61 -9.51
C THR A 355 11.82 7.44 -8.22
N ASP A 356 10.74 7.30 -7.45
CA ASP A 356 10.38 8.09 -6.28
C ASP A 356 9.98 7.20 -5.09
N PRO A 357 10.85 6.30 -4.62
CA PRO A 357 10.55 5.39 -3.50
C PRO A 357 10.20 6.14 -2.20
N ARG A 358 10.70 7.37 -2.03
CA ARG A 358 10.35 8.24 -0.89
C ARG A 358 8.87 8.59 -0.86
N GLU A 359 8.29 8.85 -2.03
CA GLU A 359 6.86 9.13 -2.15
C GLU A 359 6.06 7.86 -1.93
N ALA A 360 6.50 6.72 -2.50
CA ALA A 360 5.81 5.44 -2.32
C ALA A 360 5.69 5.05 -0.83
N LEU A 361 6.76 5.31 -0.06
CA LEU A 361 6.79 5.10 1.38
C LEU A 361 5.71 5.90 2.13
N GLN A 362 5.39 7.12 1.68
CA GLN A 362 4.33 7.94 2.28
C GLN A 362 2.95 7.27 2.14
N TYR A 363 2.69 6.62 1.00
CA TYR A 363 1.44 5.90 0.77
C TYR A 363 1.37 4.63 1.61
N PHE A 364 2.45 3.87 1.71
CA PHE A 364 2.47 2.66 2.55
C PHE A 364 2.33 2.97 4.04
N TYR A 365 2.70 4.16 4.51
CA TYR A 365 2.52 4.55 5.91
C TYR A 365 1.05 4.56 6.38
N PHE A 366 0.08 4.67 5.46
CA PHE A 366 -1.34 4.48 5.80
C PHE A 366 -1.65 3.06 6.30
N LEU A 367 -0.83 2.07 5.94
CA LEU A 367 -0.97 0.66 6.35
C LEU A 367 -0.25 0.32 7.67
N ARG A 368 0.28 1.32 8.39
CA ARG A 368 1.08 1.12 9.63
C ARG A 368 0.37 0.35 10.75
N ASN A 369 -0.96 0.39 10.77
CA ASN A 369 -1.78 -0.30 11.78
C ASN A 369 -2.45 -1.57 11.23
N ASP A 370 -2.27 -1.85 9.93
CA ASP A 370 -2.91 -2.98 9.29
C ASP A 370 -2.03 -4.22 9.40
N LYS A 371 -2.67 -5.35 9.68
CA LYS A 371 -2.04 -6.66 9.76
C LYS A 371 -2.69 -7.61 8.80
N ASP A 372 -1.93 -8.56 8.28
CA ASP A 372 -2.48 -9.64 7.49
C ASP A 372 -3.08 -10.77 8.34
N SER A 373 -3.55 -11.82 7.66
CA SER A 373 -4.10 -13.03 8.29
C SER A 373 -3.09 -13.78 9.17
N GLN A 374 -1.78 -13.55 8.98
CA GLN A 374 -0.71 -14.13 9.80
C GLN A 374 -0.25 -13.18 10.93
N GLY A 375 -0.86 -11.99 11.03
CA GLY A 375 -0.50 -10.96 12.00
C GLY A 375 0.70 -10.10 11.58
N GLU A 376 1.23 -10.28 10.37
CA GLU A 376 2.33 -9.48 9.82
C GLU A 376 1.84 -8.06 9.52
N ASN A 377 2.64 -7.07 9.92
CA ASN A 377 2.33 -5.66 9.67
C ASN A 377 2.48 -5.33 8.18
N MET A 378 1.43 -4.79 7.57
CA MET A 378 1.37 -4.53 6.13
C MET A 378 2.33 -3.42 5.69
N PHE A 379 2.58 -2.42 6.53
CA PHE A 379 3.59 -1.40 6.24
C PHE A 379 4.98 -2.02 6.16
N LEU A 380 5.38 -2.87 7.12
CA LEU A 380 6.68 -3.56 7.09
C LEU A 380 6.85 -4.40 5.82
N ARG A 381 5.79 -5.11 5.42
CA ARG A 381 5.79 -5.93 4.21
C ARG A 381 5.97 -5.09 2.95
N CYS A 382 5.16 -4.06 2.76
CA CYS A 382 5.24 -3.19 1.58
C CYS A 382 6.58 -2.46 1.49
N VAL A 383 7.14 -2.01 2.62
CA VAL A 383 8.48 -1.40 2.64
C VAL A 383 9.57 -2.42 2.31
N SER A 384 9.46 -3.66 2.80
CA SER A 384 10.40 -4.72 2.44
C SER A 384 10.40 -4.97 0.94
N GLU A 385 9.24 -5.01 0.29
CA GLU A 385 9.15 -5.16 -1.17
C GLU A 385 9.70 -3.92 -1.88
N LEU A 386 9.34 -2.72 -1.44
CA LEU A 386 9.82 -1.44 -1.99
C LEU A 386 11.34 -1.33 -2.00
N VAL A 387 11.99 -1.60 -0.87
CA VAL A 387 13.46 -1.48 -0.73
C VAL A 387 14.17 -2.48 -1.66
N ILE A 388 13.63 -3.69 -1.75
CA ILE A 388 14.21 -4.75 -2.58
C ILE A 388 14.08 -4.45 -4.08
N GLU A 389 12.93 -3.95 -4.52
CA GLU A 389 12.69 -3.65 -5.94
C GLU A 389 13.39 -2.36 -6.38
N SER A 390 13.39 -1.31 -5.54
CA SER A 390 14.09 -0.04 -5.83
C SER A 390 15.61 -0.14 -5.70
N ARG A 391 16.11 -1.09 -4.90
CA ARG A 391 17.54 -1.20 -4.49
C ARG A 391 18.10 0.02 -3.76
N GLU A 392 17.23 0.91 -3.26
CA GLU A 392 17.60 2.11 -2.52
C GLU A 392 17.74 1.84 -1.01
N PHE A 393 18.58 0.85 -0.65
CA PHE A 393 18.77 0.38 0.73
C PHE A 393 19.23 1.51 1.68
N ASP A 394 20.35 2.16 1.34
CA ASP A 394 20.96 3.21 2.18
C ASP A 394 20.04 4.41 2.36
N MET A 395 19.31 4.78 1.31
CA MET A 395 18.43 5.94 1.33
C MET A 395 17.19 5.70 2.19
N ILE A 396 16.57 4.53 2.08
CA ILE A 396 15.35 4.21 2.82
C ILE A 396 15.69 3.79 4.25
N LEU A 397 16.61 2.85 4.43
CA LEU A 397 16.91 2.22 5.72
C LEU A 397 18.08 2.86 6.46
N GLY A 398 18.84 3.74 5.84
CA GLY A 398 20.04 4.33 6.42
C GLY A 398 21.28 3.46 6.17
N LYS A 399 22.44 3.98 6.56
CA LYS A 399 23.74 3.31 6.35
C LYS A 399 24.62 3.44 7.57
N LEU A 400 25.60 2.55 7.71
CA LEU A 400 26.65 2.68 8.72
C LEU A 400 27.78 3.56 8.20
N GLU A 401 28.26 4.46 9.06
CA GLU A 401 29.48 5.22 8.85
C GLU A 401 30.70 4.42 9.35
N ASN A 402 31.92 4.88 9.03
CA ASN A 402 33.16 4.13 9.34
C ASN A 402 33.40 3.92 10.85
N ASP A 403 32.87 4.82 11.69
CA ASP A 403 32.93 4.71 13.15
C ASP A 403 31.91 3.70 13.72
N GLY A 404 31.06 3.11 12.84
CA GLY A 404 29.96 2.23 13.20
C GLY A 404 28.72 2.95 13.72
N SER A 405 28.69 4.28 13.66
CA SER A 405 27.46 5.04 13.87
C SER A 405 26.53 4.86 12.68
N ARG A 406 25.21 4.92 12.93
CA ARG A 406 24.22 4.79 11.88
C ARG A 406 23.75 6.16 11.43
N LYS A 407 23.90 6.46 10.14
CA LYS A 407 23.22 7.57 9.48
C LYS A 407 21.76 7.19 9.21
N PRO A 408 20.77 7.97 9.70
CA PRO A 408 19.36 7.65 9.52
C PRO A 408 18.95 7.72 8.05
N GLY A 409 18.03 6.83 7.67
CA GLY A 409 17.35 6.83 6.38
C GLY A 409 16.00 7.55 6.45
N VAL A 410 15.23 7.47 5.37
CA VAL A 410 13.88 8.04 5.33
C VAL A 410 12.92 7.32 6.29
N ILE A 411 13.13 6.02 6.53
CA ILE A 411 12.26 5.22 7.39
C ILE A 411 12.25 5.68 8.85
N ASP A 412 13.35 6.27 9.31
CA ASP A 412 13.51 6.79 10.68
C ASP A 412 12.53 7.90 11.00
N LYS A 413 11.96 8.55 9.98
CA LYS A 413 10.88 9.53 10.16
C LYS A 413 9.58 8.86 10.62
N PHE A 414 9.34 7.60 10.28
CA PHE A 414 8.05 6.95 10.50
C PHE A 414 8.00 6.07 11.74
N THR A 415 9.15 5.62 12.23
CA THR A 415 9.27 4.75 13.39
C THR A 415 10.58 5.01 14.13
N SER A 416 10.51 5.03 15.46
CA SER A 416 11.69 5.11 16.32
C SER A 416 12.45 3.79 16.39
N ASP A 417 11.74 2.65 16.29
CA ASP A 417 12.37 1.34 16.22
C ASP A 417 12.40 0.84 14.77
N THR A 418 13.57 0.99 14.15
CA THR A 418 13.84 0.58 12.76
C THR A 418 14.41 -0.84 12.68
N LYS A 419 14.76 -1.49 13.80
CA LYS A 419 15.37 -2.82 13.77
C LYS A 419 14.45 -3.90 13.18
N PRO A 420 13.13 -3.95 13.48
CA PRO A 420 12.24 -4.96 12.91
C PRO A 420 12.16 -4.86 11.39
N ILE A 421 12.07 -3.64 10.85
CA ILE A 421 11.97 -3.42 9.42
C ILE A 421 13.28 -3.75 8.71
N ILE A 422 14.43 -3.34 9.27
CA ILE A 422 15.75 -3.64 8.70
C ILE A 422 15.99 -5.16 8.69
N ASN A 423 15.69 -5.88 9.77
CA ASN A 423 15.81 -7.34 9.81
C ASN A 423 14.88 -8.03 8.80
N LYS A 424 13.67 -7.50 8.61
CA LYS A 424 12.74 -8.05 7.61
C LYS A 424 13.28 -7.89 6.19
N VAL A 425 13.79 -6.70 5.85
CA VAL A 425 14.41 -6.46 4.54
C VAL A 425 15.67 -7.30 4.37
N ALA A 426 16.50 -7.45 5.42
CA ALA A 426 17.69 -8.29 5.41
C ALA A 426 17.35 -9.76 5.10
N SER A 427 16.33 -10.30 5.76
CA SER A 427 15.83 -11.66 5.50
C SER A 427 15.27 -11.80 4.07
N ALA A 428 14.56 -10.80 3.56
CA ALA A 428 14.07 -10.79 2.18
C ALA A 428 15.23 -10.75 1.16
N ALA A 429 16.28 -9.96 1.42
CA ALA A 429 17.49 -9.90 0.62
C ALA A 429 18.25 -11.24 0.64
N GLU A 430 18.40 -11.86 1.80
CA GLU A 430 19.01 -13.19 1.97
C GLU A 430 18.25 -14.26 1.16
N ASN A 431 16.91 -14.28 1.25
CA ASN A 431 16.07 -15.21 0.49
C ASN A 431 16.13 -15.00 -1.03
N LYS A 432 16.39 -13.77 -1.49
CA LYS A 432 16.62 -13.45 -2.92
C LYS A 432 18.07 -13.70 -3.37
N GLY A 433 18.98 -14.12 -2.47
CA GLY A 433 20.39 -14.37 -2.78
C GLY A 433 21.26 -13.11 -2.81
N LEU A 434 20.75 -11.96 -2.35
CA LEU A 434 21.50 -10.70 -2.24
C LEU A 434 22.32 -10.67 -0.94
N PHE A 435 23.27 -11.61 -0.79
CA PHE A 435 23.95 -11.86 0.48
C PHE A 435 24.77 -10.67 1.00
N GLU A 436 25.38 -9.88 0.13
CA GLU A 436 26.17 -8.72 0.55
C GLU A 436 25.30 -7.60 1.12
N GLU A 437 24.17 -7.33 0.48
CA GLU A 437 23.20 -6.36 0.99
C GLU A 437 22.56 -6.89 2.27
N ALA A 438 22.21 -8.18 2.33
CA ALA A 438 21.72 -8.79 3.57
C ALA A 438 22.74 -8.65 4.71
N ALA A 439 24.04 -8.85 4.46
CA ALA A 439 25.08 -8.66 5.47
C ALA A 439 25.16 -7.21 5.96
N LYS A 440 25.13 -6.22 5.05
CA LYS A 440 25.09 -4.79 5.42
C LYS A 440 23.85 -4.45 6.25
N LEU A 441 22.69 -4.98 5.89
CA LEU A 441 21.43 -4.74 6.60
C LEU A 441 21.41 -5.42 7.98
N TYR A 442 21.93 -6.63 8.11
CA TYR A 442 22.08 -7.26 9.42
C TYR A 442 23.09 -6.52 10.31
N ASP A 443 24.15 -5.94 9.74
CA ASP A 443 25.10 -5.08 10.46
C ASP A 443 24.37 -3.82 10.95
N LEU A 444 23.58 -3.18 10.09
CA LEU A 444 22.73 -2.03 10.42
C LEU A 444 21.71 -2.36 11.53
N ALA A 445 21.16 -3.58 11.55
CA ALA A 445 20.25 -4.08 12.58
C ALA A 445 20.96 -4.57 13.85
N LYS A 446 22.30 -4.52 13.91
CA LYS A 446 23.14 -5.00 15.02
C LYS A 446 22.99 -6.50 15.30
N ASN A 447 22.98 -7.32 14.25
CA ASN A 447 22.93 -8.78 14.33
C ASN A 447 24.26 -9.41 13.88
N PRO A 448 25.29 -9.46 14.75
CA PRO A 448 26.63 -9.89 14.37
C PRO A 448 26.71 -11.35 13.94
N ASP A 449 25.86 -12.22 14.51
CA ASP A 449 25.79 -13.64 14.12
C ASP A 449 25.48 -13.79 12.63
N LYS A 450 24.43 -13.08 12.16
CA LYS A 450 24.02 -13.14 10.75
C LYS A 450 25.00 -12.47 9.81
N VAL A 451 25.62 -11.37 10.23
CA VAL A 451 26.68 -10.72 9.45
C VAL A 451 27.83 -11.69 9.19
N LEU A 452 28.39 -12.28 10.25
CA LEU A 452 29.54 -13.17 10.09
C LEU A 452 29.16 -14.49 9.39
N GLU A 453 27.95 -15.02 9.60
CA GLU A 453 27.45 -16.18 8.85
C GLU A 453 27.44 -15.92 7.33
N LEU A 454 26.90 -14.77 6.91
CA LEU A 454 26.86 -14.39 5.50
C LEU A 454 28.24 -14.06 4.94
N MET A 455 29.09 -13.39 5.73
CA MET A 455 30.47 -13.13 5.33
C MET A 455 31.25 -14.43 5.15
N ASN A 456 31.08 -15.44 6.01
CA ASN A 456 31.72 -16.74 5.83
C ASN A 456 31.31 -17.41 4.50
N LYS A 457 30.02 -17.38 4.16
CA LYS A 457 29.48 -17.90 2.90
C LYS A 457 30.01 -17.14 1.68
N LEU A 458 30.15 -15.81 1.78
CA LEU A 458 30.67 -14.96 0.70
C LEU A 458 32.18 -15.12 0.51
N LEU A 459 32.95 -15.26 1.60
CA LEU A 459 34.40 -15.34 1.57
C LEU A 459 34.90 -16.73 1.14
N SER A 460 34.24 -17.80 1.60
CA SER A 460 34.69 -19.18 1.36
C SER A 460 35.03 -19.47 -0.12
N PRO A 461 34.19 -19.12 -1.12
CA PRO A 461 34.49 -19.40 -2.53
C PRO A 461 35.62 -18.54 -3.14
N VAL A 462 35.92 -17.38 -2.55
CA VAL A 462 36.89 -16.42 -3.10
C VAL A 462 38.28 -16.53 -2.47
N VAL A 463 38.40 -17.18 -1.31
CA VAL A 463 39.67 -17.31 -0.57
C VAL A 463 40.84 -17.78 -1.45
N PRO A 464 40.73 -18.87 -2.24
CA PRO A 464 41.86 -19.40 -3.02
C PRO A 464 42.17 -18.62 -4.29
N GLN A 465 41.26 -17.74 -4.73
CA GLN A 465 41.38 -17.04 -6.01
C GLN A 465 42.53 -16.03 -5.99
N ILE A 466 43.07 -15.69 -7.16
CA ILE A 466 44.13 -14.69 -7.29
C ILE A 466 43.51 -13.29 -7.08
N SER A 467 44.11 -12.49 -6.19
CA SER A 467 43.71 -11.11 -5.97
C SER A 467 44.14 -10.24 -7.17
N ALA A 468 43.17 -9.73 -7.92
CA ALA A 468 43.39 -8.74 -8.98
C ALA A 468 42.70 -7.41 -8.61
N PRO A 469 43.18 -6.26 -9.12
CA PRO A 469 42.54 -4.96 -8.89
C PRO A 469 41.07 -5.01 -9.32
N GLN A 470 40.16 -4.53 -8.47
CA GLN A 470 38.70 -4.55 -8.66
C GLN A 470 38.07 -5.96 -8.73
N SER A 471 38.81 -7.00 -8.34
CA SER A 471 38.25 -8.35 -8.26
C SER A 471 37.18 -8.46 -7.17
N ASN A 472 36.27 -9.42 -7.33
CA ASN A 472 35.31 -9.78 -6.29
C ASN A 472 36.00 -10.15 -4.97
N LYS A 473 37.16 -10.82 -5.05
CA LYS A 473 37.98 -11.16 -3.87
C LYS A 473 38.41 -9.90 -3.13
N GLU A 474 38.98 -8.91 -3.81
CA GLU A 474 39.45 -7.66 -3.19
C GLU A 474 38.29 -6.91 -2.52
N ARG A 475 37.15 -6.79 -3.21
CA ARG A 475 35.97 -6.09 -2.68
C ARG A 475 35.41 -6.77 -1.42
N LEU A 476 35.27 -8.10 -1.44
CA LEU A 476 34.82 -8.87 -0.27
C LEU A 476 35.86 -8.87 0.85
N LYS A 477 37.15 -8.91 0.51
CA LYS A 477 38.26 -8.76 1.46
C LYS A 477 38.14 -7.43 2.22
N ASN A 478 37.99 -6.34 1.49
CA ASN A 478 37.89 -4.99 2.08
C ASN A 478 36.66 -4.86 2.99
N MET A 479 35.51 -5.42 2.55
CA MET A 479 34.31 -5.48 3.39
C MET A 479 34.53 -6.27 4.67
N ALA A 480 35.16 -7.45 4.58
CA ALA A 480 35.45 -8.30 5.73
C ALA A 480 36.44 -7.65 6.71
N HIS A 481 37.50 -7.01 6.21
CA HIS A 481 38.45 -6.28 7.06
C HIS A 481 37.75 -5.13 7.79
N SER A 482 36.92 -4.37 7.08
CA SER A 482 36.15 -3.27 7.67
C SER A 482 35.22 -3.76 8.81
N VAL A 483 34.54 -4.89 8.62
CA VAL A 483 33.71 -5.51 9.67
C VAL A 483 34.58 -5.99 10.85
N ALA A 484 35.68 -6.69 10.57
CA ALA A 484 36.59 -7.22 11.60
C ALA A 484 37.19 -6.12 12.47
N GLU A 485 37.70 -5.04 11.86
CA GLU A 485 38.26 -3.90 12.58
C GLU A 485 37.21 -3.22 13.47
N ARG A 486 36.00 -2.98 12.93
CA ARG A 486 34.91 -2.38 13.71
C ARG A 486 34.49 -3.28 14.89
N TYR A 487 34.26 -4.57 14.65
CA TYR A 487 33.80 -5.48 15.69
C TYR A 487 34.84 -5.62 16.80
N LYS A 488 36.12 -5.70 16.44
CA LYS A 488 37.23 -5.73 17.40
C LYS A 488 37.33 -4.43 18.21
N ALA A 489 37.21 -3.27 17.56
CA ALA A 489 37.27 -1.97 18.24
C ALA A 489 36.09 -1.75 19.20
N GLN A 490 34.90 -2.26 18.85
CA GLN A 490 33.67 -2.10 19.65
C GLN A 490 33.44 -3.24 20.64
N GLY A 491 34.27 -4.29 20.64
CA GLY A 491 34.10 -5.47 21.49
C GLY A 491 32.86 -6.32 21.14
N ILE A 492 32.44 -6.28 19.87
CA ILE A 492 31.31 -7.09 19.37
C ILE A 492 31.83 -8.48 18.99
N SER A 493 31.16 -9.52 19.49
CA SER A 493 31.45 -10.91 19.16
C SER A 493 30.18 -11.64 18.76
N ALA A 494 30.29 -12.51 17.75
CA ALA A 494 29.26 -13.49 17.41
C ALA A 494 29.45 -14.77 18.24
N LYS A 495 28.62 -15.79 17.96
CA LYS A 495 28.86 -17.17 18.42
C LYS A 495 30.27 -17.62 18.06
N LYS A 496 30.96 -18.23 19.03
CA LYS A 496 32.37 -18.64 18.93
C LYS A 496 32.72 -19.43 17.66
N SER A 497 31.83 -20.32 17.20
CA SER A 497 32.05 -21.12 15.98
C SER A 497 32.01 -20.30 14.68
N ILE A 498 31.10 -19.32 14.61
CA ILE A 498 30.96 -18.41 13.46
C ILE A 498 32.15 -17.46 13.42
N ASP A 499 32.48 -16.89 14.58
CA ASP A 499 33.59 -15.97 14.79
C ASP A 499 34.94 -16.63 14.44
N SER A 500 35.18 -17.83 14.96
CA SER A 500 36.40 -18.59 14.64
C SER A 500 36.51 -18.93 13.15
N THR A 501 35.40 -19.22 12.49
CA THR A 501 35.39 -19.49 11.04
C THR A 501 35.75 -18.23 10.26
N PHE A 502 35.20 -17.08 10.65
CA PHE A 502 35.43 -15.81 9.97
C PHE A 502 36.89 -15.36 10.02
N TYR A 503 37.50 -15.36 11.21
CA TYR A 503 38.91 -14.99 11.34
C TYR A 503 39.85 -16.00 10.67
N LEU A 504 39.51 -17.29 10.71
CA LEU A 504 40.28 -18.32 10.00
C LEU A 504 40.21 -18.15 8.48
N LEU A 505 39.07 -17.74 7.92
CA LEU A 505 38.95 -17.39 6.50
C LEU A 505 39.78 -16.14 6.15
N LEU A 506 39.82 -15.12 7.01
CA LEU A 506 40.67 -13.94 6.81
C LEU A 506 42.17 -14.28 6.82
N ASP A 507 42.59 -15.12 7.75
CA ASP A 507 43.98 -15.61 7.80
C ASP A 507 44.32 -16.46 6.57
N LEU A 508 43.38 -17.30 6.11
CA LEU A 508 43.53 -18.06 4.86
C LEU A 508 43.61 -17.15 3.63
N MET A 509 42.85 -16.06 3.57
CA MET A 509 42.99 -15.09 2.49
C MET A 509 44.39 -14.48 2.47
N THR A 510 44.93 -14.14 3.65
CA THR A 510 46.28 -13.61 3.79
C THR A 510 47.33 -14.65 3.35
N PHE A 511 47.13 -15.92 3.69
CA PHE A 511 47.97 -17.02 3.20
C PHE A 511 47.98 -17.11 1.67
N PHE A 512 46.80 -17.13 1.02
CA PHE A 512 46.72 -17.22 -0.43
C PHE A 512 47.26 -15.97 -1.13
N ASP A 513 47.10 -14.78 -0.55
CA ASP A 513 47.66 -13.55 -1.11
C ASP A 513 49.20 -13.57 -1.11
N GLU A 514 49.83 -14.00 -0.01
CA GLU A 514 51.29 -14.17 0.07
C GLU A 514 51.79 -15.29 -0.87
N TYR A 515 51.02 -16.38 -0.98
CA TYR A 515 51.32 -17.47 -1.90
C TYR A 515 51.31 -17.01 -3.37
N HIS A 516 50.25 -16.33 -3.80
CA HIS A 516 50.10 -15.82 -5.16
C HIS A 516 51.07 -14.68 -5.48
N ALA A 517 51.49 -13.90 -4.48
CA ALA A 517 52.57 -12.91 -4.62
C ALA A 517 53.97 -13.53 -4.75
N GLY A 518 54.12 -14.85 -4.55
CA GLY A 518 55.41 -15.54 -4.62
C GLY A 518 56.26 -15.43 -3.35
N HIS A 519 55.71 -14.90 -2.25
CA HIS A 519 56.37 -14.83 -0.95
C HIS A 519 56.27 -16.17 -0.19
N ILE A 520 56.89 -17.19 -0.77
CA ILE A 520 56.80 -18.60 -0.34
C ILE A 520 57.07 -18.80 1.16
N ASP A 521 58.10 -18.16 1.72
CA ASP A 521 58.48 -18.35 3.13
C ASP A 521 57.45 -17.73 4.09
N ARG A 522 56.90 -16.56 3.75
CA ARG A 522 55.82 -15.93 4.55
C ARG A 522 54.54 -16.75 4.50
N ALA A 523 54.17 -17.24 3.31
CA ALA A 523 53.02 -18.11 3.15
C ALA A 523 53.18 -19.40 3.99
N PHE A 524 54.39 -19.97 4.02
CA PHE A 524 54.69 -21.12 4.85
C PHE A 524 54.55 -20.82 6.36
N ASP A 525 55.06 -19.69 6.83
CA ASP A 525 54.93 -19.27 8.24
C ASP A 525 53.46 -19.05 8.66
N ILE A 526 52.61 -18.59 7.74
CA ILE A 526 51.17 -18.46 8.00
C ILE A 526 50.53 -19.83 8.12
N ILE A 527 50.76 -20.77 7.19
CA ILE A 527 50.10 -22.09 7.25
C ILE A 527 50.54 -22.92 8.47
N VAL A 528 51.80 -22.80 8.89
CA VAL A 528 52.32 -23.39 10.14
C VAL A 528 51.52 -22.88 11.35
N ARG A 529 51.28 -21.55 11.42
CA ARG A 529 50.54 -20.93 12.52
C ARG A 529 49.06 -21.28 12.51
N LEU A 530 48.46 -21.42 11.33
CA LEU A 530 47.04 -21.77 11.18
C LEU A 530 46.72 -23.18 11.70
N LYS A 531 47.71 -24.08 11.74
CA LYS A 531 47.55 -25.47 12.22
C LYS A 531 46.38 -26.20 11.52
N LEU A 532 46.14 -25.85 10.25
CA LEU A 532 45.07 -26.44 9.43
C LEU A 532 45.46 -27.79 8.83
N VAL A 533 46.74 -27.95 8.48
CA VAL A 533 47.29 -29.15 7.84
C VAL A 533 48.47 -29.69 8.65
N PRO A 534 48.71 -31.02 8.65
CA PRO A 534 49.84 -31.59 9.37
C PRO A 534 51.15 -31.38 8.62
N LEU A 535 52.16 -30.89 9.33
CA LEU A 535 53.53 -30.72 8.84
C LEU A 535 54.52 -31.67 9.55
N SER A 536 54.00 -32.64 10.30
CA SER A 536 54.74 -33.76 10.86
C SER A 536 53.84 -34.99 10.91
N GLN A 537 54.42 -36.18 10.89
CA GLN A 537 53.65 -37.44 10.96
C GLN A 537 52.85 -37.55 12.27
N ASP A 538 53.41 -37.04 13.37
CA ASP A 538 52.81 -37.15 14.71
C ASP A 538 51.52 -36.35 14.89
N CYS A 539 51.29 -35.32 14.06
CA CYS A 539 50.11 -34.46 14.16
C CYS A 539 48.97 -34.85 13.21
N ILE A 540 49.12 -35.91 12.40
CA ILE A 540 48.11 -36.30 11.40
C ILE A 540 46.78 -36.64 12.07
N GLU A 541 46.78 -37.54 13.07
CA GLU A 541 45.54 -37.98 13.73
C GLU A 541 44.83 -36.81 14.44
N GLU A 542 45.58 -35.95 15.12
CA GLU A 542 45.05 -34.74 15.77
C GLU A 542 44.36 -33.82 14.75
N ARG A 543 44.99 -33.60 13.58
CA ARG A 543 44.45 -32.73 12.53
C ARG A 543 43.24 -33.37 11.83
N VAL A 544 43.21 -34.69 11.66
CA VAL A 544 42.03 -35.43 11.14
C VAL A 544 40.86 -35.33 12.11
N ALA A 545 41.10 -35.42 13.42
CA ALA A 545 40.07 -35.21 14.43
C ALA A 545 39.56 -33.76 14.43
N ALA A 546 40.46 -32.77 14.35
CA ALA A 546 40.11 -31.36 14.26
C ALA A 546 39.29 -31.03 13.00
N PHE A 547 39.59 -31.68 11.88
CA PHE A 547 38.88 -31.49 10.60
C PHE A 547 37.36 -31.69 10.72
N ARG A 548 36.92 -32.66 11.54
CA ARG A 548 35.49 -32.95 11.76
C ARG A 548 34.75 -31.78 12.41
N ASN A 549 35.46 -30.91 13.12
CA ASN A 549 34.91 -29.77 13.84
C ASN A 549 34.93 -28.47 13.01
N PHE A 550 35.56 -28.47 11.83
CA PHE A 550 35.54 -27.31 10.94
C PHE A 550 34.18 -27.14 10.28
N SER A 551 33.81 -25.87 10.06
CA SER A 551 32.63 -25.49 9.29
C SER A 551 32.77 -25.90 7.83
N ASP A 552 31.64 -26.02 7.13
CA ASP A 552 31.64 -26.37 5.71
C ASP A 552 32.48 -25.37 4.91
N GLU A 553 32.39 -24.08 5.23
CA GLU A 553 33.11 -22.98 4.59
C GLU A 553 34.64 -23.17 4.60
N ILE A 554 35.20 -23.75 5.67
CA ILE A 554 36.63 -24.06 5.78
C ILE A 554 36.95 -25.36 5.03
N ARG A 555 36.10 -26.38 5.17
CA ARG A 555 36.30 -27.68 4.51
C ARG A 555 36.34 -27.57 2.99
N HIS A 556 35.53 -26.69 2.40
CA HIS A 556 35.55 -26.42 0.95
C HIS A 556 36.89 -25.87 0.45
N ASN A 557 37.62 -25.13 1.28
CA ASN A 557 38.92 -24.54 0.92
C ASN A 557 40.10 -25.49 1.13
N LEU A 558 39.92 -26.62 1.83
CA LEU A 558 41.03 -27.46 2.25
C LEU A 558 41.82 -28.06 1.08
N SER A 559 41.15 -28.43 -0.02
CA SER A 559 41.81 -29.00 -1.20
C SER A 559 42.84 -28.03 -1.79
N GLU A 560 42.47 -26.75 -1.94
CA GLU A 560 43.36 -25.70 -2.44
C GLU A 560 44.47 -25.37 -1.45
N VAL A 561 44.17 -25.38 -0.14
CA VAL A 561 45.18 -25.19 0.91
C VAL A 561 46.24 -26.29 0.86
N LEU A 562 45.83 -27.55 0.68
CA LEU A 562 46.75 -28.68 0.54
C LEU A 562 47.64 -28.52 -0.70
N LEU A 563 47.05 -28.18 -1.85
CA LEU A 563 47.79 -27.95 -3.09
C LEU A 563 48.79 -26.78 -2.98
N ALA A 564 48.36 -25.65 -2.43
CA ALA A 564 49.22 -24.49 -2.23
C ALA A 564 50.38 -24.82 -1.26
N THR A 565 50.09 -25.52 -0.16
CA THR A 565 51.12 -25.96 0.79
C THR A 565 52.11 -26.93 0.14
N MET A 566 51.63 -27.87 -0.67
CA MET A 566 52.49 -28.81 -1.38
C MET A 566 53.36 -28.11 -2.43
N ASN A 567 52.80 -27.14 -3.16
CA ASN A 567 53.55 -26.29 -4.11
C ASN A 567 54.64 -25.47 -3.40
N ILE A 568 54.36 -24.95 -2.21
CA ILE A 568 55.34 -24.23 -1.37
C ILE A 568 56.50 -25.17 -1.01
N LEU A 569 56.21 -26.37 -0.48
CA LEU A 569 57.23 -27.36 -0.12
C LEU A 569 58.08 -27.77 -1.33
N PHE A 570 57.43 -28.03 -2.48
CA PHE A 570 58.10 -28.38 -3.72
C PHE A 570 59.00 -27.25 -4.24
N THR A 571 58.55 -25.99 -4.12
CA THR A 571 59.32 -24.82 -4.51
C THR A 571 60.53 -24.61 -3.61
N GLN A 572 60.38 -24.78 -2.29
CA GLN A 572 61.50 -24.74 -1.35
C GLN A 572 62.52 -25.84 -1.64
N TYR A 573 62.05 -27.07 -1.94
CA TYR A 573 62.90 -28.18 -2.35
C TYR A 573 63.68 -27.87 -3.65
N LYS A 574 63.01 -27.35 -4.67
CA LYS A 574 63.66 -26.92 -5.92
C LYS A 574 64.69 -25.81 -5.69
N ARG A 575 64.38 -24.82 -4.85
CA ARG A 575 65.34 -23.76 -4.48
C ARG A 575 66.58 -24.34 -3.82
N MET A 576 66.44 -25.36 -2.97
CA MET A 576 67.58 -26.04 -2.35
C MET A 576 68.42 -26.84 -3.37
N LYS A 577 67.79 -27.54 -4.32
CA LYS A 577 68.52 -28.33 -5.34
C LYS A 577 69.09 -27.50 -6.50
N GLY A 578 68.49 -26.34 -6.80
CA GLY A 578 68.91 -25.44 -7.87
C GLY A 578 70.11 -24.54 -7.53
N THR A 579 70.46 -24.39 -6.26
CA THR A 579 71.74 -23.78 -5.84
C THR A 579 72.90 -24.70 -6.18
N SER A 580 73.55 -24.47 -7.33
CA SER A 580 74.76 -25.19 -7.75
C SER A 580 75.89 -25.08 -6.71
N PRO A 581 76.74 -26.11 -6.58
CA PRO A 581 77.78 -26.21 -5.55
C PRO A 581 78.98 -25.31 -5.89
N ALA A 582 78.89 -24.01 -5.63
CA ALA A 582 79.98 -23.06 -5.90
C ALA A 582 80.64 -22.46 -4.64
N THR A 583 80.28 -22.90 -3.43
CA THR A 583 80.95 -22.44 -2.20
C THR A 583 81.13 -23.57 -1.18
N PRO A 584 82.37 -23.98 -0.87
CA PRO A 584 82.67 -25.13 0.00
C PRO A 584 82.64 -24.74 1.49
N ALA A 585 81.52 -24.23 1.99
CA ALA A 585 81.45 -23.76 3.38
C ALA A 585 80.11 -24.00 4.11
N ARG A 586 79.17 -24.80 3.57
CA ARG A 586 77.96 -25.21 4.31
C ARG A 586 78.05 -26.69 4.71
N PRO A 587 77.86 -27.03 6.01
CA PRO A 587 77.92 -28.43 6.45
C PRO A 587 76.83 -29.26 5.77
N GLN A 588 77.26 -30.25 4.99
CA GLN A 588 76.45 -31.18 4.18
C GLN A 588 75.27 -31.79 4.94
N ARG A 589 75.48 -32.12 6.24
CA ARG A 589 74.45 -32.70 7.13
C ARG A 589 73.20 -31.82 7.32
N VAL A 590 73.35 -30.50 7.40
CA VAL A 590 72.20 -29.58 7.62
C VAL A 590 71.30 -29.51 6.39
N MET A 591 71.89 -29.73 5.21
CA MET A 591 71.17 -29.71 3.94
C MET A 591 70.44 -31.05 3.70
N GLU A 592 71.05 -32.17 4.08
CA GLU A 592 70.42 -33.51 4.09
C GLU A 592 69.26 -33.60 5.10
N ASP A 593 69.41 -33.04 6.30
CA ASP A 593 68.34 -33.01 7.32
C ASP A 593 67.13 -32.20 6.85
N ARG A 594 67.36 -31.04 6.20
CA ARG A 594 66.27 -30.22 5.64
C ARG A 594 65.59 -30.87 4.43
N ASP A 595 66.32 -31.59 3.60
CA ASP A 595 65.75 -32.35 2.48
C ASP A 595 64.81 -33.46 2.99
N SER A 596 65.29 -34.23 3.97
CA SER A 596 64.51 -35.24 4.67
C SER A 596 63.26 -34.64 5.33
N GLN A 597 63.38 -33.46 5.94
CA GLN A 597 62.27 -32.75 6.59
C GLN A 597 61.17 -32.32 5.58
N LEU A 598 61.53 -31.72 4.45
CA LEU A 598 60.58 -31.30 3.41
C LEU A 598 59.85 -32.50 2.79
N ARG A 599 60.58 -33.61 2.52
CA ARG A 599 59.99 -34.86 2.04
C ARG A 599 59.05 -35.48 3.08
N SER A 600 59.41 -35.42 4.37
CA SER A 600 58.56 -35.89 5.48
C SER A 600 57.27 -35.08 5.60
N GLN A 601 57.35 -33.75 5.46
CA GLN A 601 56.21 -32.84 5.45
C GLN A 601 55.26 -33.12 4.27
N ALA A 602 55.81 -33.31 3.07
CA ALA A 602 55.04 -33.69 1.89
C ALA A 602 54.27 -35.01 2.08
N ARG A 603 54.93 -36.04 2.63
CA ARG A 603 54.29 -37.31 2.98
C ARG A 603 53.16 -37.13 3.99
N ALA A 604 53.35 -36.29 5.02
CA ALA A 604 52.33 -36.04 6.03
C ALA A 604 51.05 -35.41 5.42
N LEU A 605 51.20 -34.49 4.46
CA LEU A 605 50.06 -33.89 3.74
C LEU A 605 49.28 -34.92 2.91
N ILE A 606 49.97 -35.84 2.24
CA ILE A 606 49.34 -36.90 1.43
C ILE A 606 48.58 -37.88 2.33
N THR A 607 49.22 -38.37 3.39
CA THR A 607 48.58 -39.27 4.36
C THR A 607 47.33 -38.61 4.95
N PHE A 608 47.41 -37.33 5.30
CA PHE A 608 46.26 -36.56 5.78
C PHE A 608 45.15 -36.43 4.73
N ALA A 609 45.47 -36.08 3.48
CA ALA A 609 44.52 -35.97 2.39
C ALA A 609 43.80 -37.32 2.11
N GLY A 610 44.47 -38.45 2.33
CA GLY A 610 43.88 -39.79 2.22
C GLY A 610 43.01 -40.20 3.41
N MET A 611 43.22 -39.62 4.60
CA MET A 611 42.49 -39.98 5.83
C MET A 611 41.25 -39.12 6.09
N ILE A 612 41.13 -37.94 5.46
CA ILE A 612 39.97 -37.07 5.68
C ILE A 612 38.70 -37.64 5.01
N PRO A 613 37.54 -37.67 5.71
CA PRO A 613 36.27 -38.20 5.18
C PRO A 613 35.56 -37.19 4.26
N TYR A 614 36.32 -36.46 3.46
CA TYR A 614 35.84 -35.45 2.53
C TYR A 614 36.45 -35.76 1.17
N ARG A 615 35.62 -35.93 0.14
CA ARG A 615 36.13 -36.17 -1.21
C ARG A 615 36.80 -34.88 -1.71
N THR A 616 38.10 -34.75 -1.46
CA THR A 616 38.97 -33.89 -2.25
C THR A 616 38.80 -34.29 -3.72
N SER A 617 38.83 -33.35 -4.66
CA SER A 617 38.69 -33.69 -6.07
C SER A 617 39.77 -34.72 -6.45
N GLY A 618 39.43 -35.75 -7.24
CA GLY A 618 40.40 -36.80 -7.60
C GLY A 618 41.70 -36.25 -8.23
N ASP A 619 41.59 -35.09 -8.88
CA ASP A 619 42.73 -34.31 -9.41
C ASP A 619 43.65 -33.77 -8.31
N THR A 620 43.11 -33.36 -7.16
CA THR A 620 43.91 -32.86 -6.02
C THR A 620 44.86 -33.94 -5.50
N ASN A 621 44.35 -35.14 -5.22
CA ASN A 621 45.17 -36.23 -4.69
C ASN A 621 46.23 -36.68 -5.72
N ALA A 622 45.87 -36.74 -7.01
CA ALA A 622 46.81 -37.08 -8.08
C ALA A 622 47.96 -36.06 -8.18
N ARG A 623 47.66 -34.76 -8.11
CA ARG A 623 48.67 -33.68 -8.14
C ARG A 623 49.56 -33.69 -6.91
N LEU A 624 49.00 -33.94 -5.72
CA LEU A 624 49.79 -34.06 -4.49
C LEU A 624 50.82 -35.20 -4.61
N VAL A 625 50.38 -36.39 -5.07
CA VAL A 625 51.27 -37.53 -5.28
C VAL A 625 52.31 -37.25 -6.38
N GLN A 626 51.91 -36.63 -7.49
CA GLN A 626 52.84 -36.28 -8.56
C GLN A 626 53.97 -35.36 -8.06
N MET A 627 53.65 -34.35 -7.26
CA MET A 627 54.65 -33.45 -6.69
C MET A 627 55.56 -34.14 -5.68
N GLU A 628 55.05 -35.09 -4.88
CA GLU A 628 55.87 -35.87 -3.95
C GLU A 628 56.84 -36.81 -4.69
N VAL A 629 56.37 -37.48 -5.74
CA VAL A 629 57.22 -38.32 -6.60
C VAL A 629 58.36 -37.50 -7.20
N LEU A 630 58.12 -36.24 -7.57
CA LEU A 630 59.16 -35.33 -8.06
C LEU A 630 60.13 -34.84 -6.96
N MET A 631 59.80 -35.03 -5.68
CA MET A 631 60.69 -34.73 -4.55
C MET A 631 61.50 -35.95 -4.11
N ASN A 632 61.04 -37.18 -4.39
CA ASN A 632 61.76 -38.40 -4.09
C ASN A 632 62.97 -38.57 -5.00
#